data_AF-A0A7X0DQN4-F1
#
_entry.id   AF-A0A7X0DQN4-F1
#
_cell.length_a   1.000
_cell.length_b   1.000
_cell.length_c   1.000
_cell.angle_alpha   90.00
_cell.angle_beta   90.00
_cell.angle_gamma   90.00
#
_symmetry.space_group_name_H-M   'P 1'
#
loop_
_entity.id
_entity.type
_entity.pdbx_description
1 polymer ?
#
loop_
_entity_poly.entity_id
_entity_poly.type
_entity_poly.pdbx_seq_one_letter_code
_entity_poly.pdbx_strand_id
1 'polypeptide(L)' 'MSVWVILLKVGILIVAAELAINTLSRYRAGDSSDQTNHRRGWMLVGIMTVVALGLAWFV' A
#
# COMPACT_ATOMS: atom_id res chain seq x y z
N MET A 1 12.84 21.92 -0.98
CA MET A 1 11.52 21.48 -1.48
C MET A 1 10.47 22.48 -1.00
N SER A 2 9.54 22.94 -1.84
CA SER A 2 8.52 23.91 -1.39
C SER A 2 7.46 23.23 -0.51
N VAL A 3 6.80 23.99 0.37
CA VAL A 3 5.74 23.48 1.26
C VAL A 3 4.63 22.77 0.47
N TRP A 4 4.25 23.31 -0.68
CA TRP A 4 3.25 22.71 -1.56
C TRP A 4 3.65 21.32 -2.07
N VAL A 5 4.94 21.12 -2.39
CA VAL A 5 5.44 19.82 -2.84
C VAL A 5 5.46 18.80 -1.70
N ILE A 6 5.78 19.24 -0.48
CA ILE A 6 5.72 18.37 0.71
C ILE A 6 4.27 17.92 0.96
N LEU A 7 3.31 18.85 0.95
CA LEU A 7 1.90 18.53 1.14
C LEU A 7 1.36 17.57 0.08
N LEU A 8 1.76 17.76 -1.18
CA LEU A 8 1.40 16.84 -2.27
C LEU A 8 1.95 15.43 -2.01
N LYS A 9 3.24 15.30 -1.68
CA LYS A 9 3.85 13.99 -1.42
C LYS A 9 3.20 13.30 -0.22
N VAL A 10 2.90 14.03 0.86
CA VAL A 10 2.21 13.48 2.04
C VAL A 10 0.80 13.02 1.68
N GLY A 11 0.04 13.82 0.92
CA GLY A 11 -1.29 13.45 0.46
C GLY A 11 -1.31 12.16 -0.37
N ILE A 12 -0.33 12.00 -1.27
CA ILE A 12 -0.17 10.77 -2.06
C ILE A 12 0.11 9.55 -1.16
N LEU A 13 0.98 9.70 -0.15
CA LEU A 13 1.27 8.62 0.80
C LEU A 13 0.05 8.22 1.63
N ILE A 14 -0.77 9.18 2.06
CA ILE A 14 -2.00 8.91 2.80
C ILE A 14 -2.97 8.09 1.94
N VAL A 15 -3.21 8.50 0.69
CA VAL A 15 -4.09 7.78 -0.24
C VAL A 15 -3.58 6.37 -0.51
N ALA A 16 -2.26 6.20 -0.70
CA ALA A 16 -1.65 4.89 -0.90
C ALA A 16 -1.83 3.97 0.32
N ALA A 17 -1.69 4.52 1.53
CA ALA A 17 -1.90 3.78 2.77
C ALA A 17 -3.37 3.38 2.97
N GLU A 18 -4.32 4.27 2.70
CA GLU A 18 -5.75 3.95 2.76
C GLU A 18 -6.14 2.85 1.78
N LEU A 19 -5.64 2.93 0.54
CA LEU A 19 -5.87 1.90 -0.47
C LEU A 19 -5.32 0.55 -0.03
N ALA A 20 -4.09 0.53 0.49
CA ALA A 20 -3.46 -0.67 1.03
C ALA A 20 -4.28 -1.31 2.17
N ILE A 21 -4.75 -0.51 3.12
CA ILE A 21 -5.54 -0.99 4.27
C ILE A 21 -6.90 -1.53 3.80
N ASN A 22 -7.59 -0.83 2.90
CA ASN A 22 -8.89 -1.25 2.38
C ASN A 22 -8.76 -2.56 1.61
N THR A 23 -7.73 -2.67 0.78
CA THR A 23 -7.37 -3.90 0.10
C THR A 23 -7.15 -5.03 1.10
N LEU A 24 -6.24 -4.88 2.08
CA LEU A 24 -5.96 -5.91 3.08
C LEU A 24 -7.21 -6.32 3.89
N SER A 25 -8.08 -5.35 4.20
CA SER A 25 -9.35 -5.59 4.90
C SER A 25 -10.30 -6.49 4.09
N ARG A 26 -10.46 -6.22 2.79
CA ARG A 26 -11.26 -7.06 1.89
C ARG A 26 -10.73 -8.48 1.77
N TYR A 27 -9.40 -8.65 1.77
CA TYR A 27 -8.80 -9.98 1.70
C TYR A 27 -8.82 -10.74 3.04
N ARG A 28 -9.02 -10.07 4.18
CA ARG A 28 -9.13 -10.74 5.50
C ARG A 28 -10.46 -11.50 5.67
N ALA A 29 -11.46 -11.23 4.83
CA ALA A 29 -12.76 -11.89 4.89
C ALA A 29 -12.74 -13.24 4.13
N GLY A 30 -12.66 -14.33 4.90
CA GLY A 30 -13.55 -15.47 4.67
C GLY A 30 -13.02 -16.73 3.97
N ASP A 31 -11.90 -16.71 3.25
CA ASP A 31 -11.48 -17.90 2.50
C ASP A 31 -10.00 -18.26 2.68
N SER A 32 -9.72 -19.53 2.98
CA SER A 32 -8.42 -20.05 3.43
C SER A 32 -7.83 -21.13 2.52
N SER A 33 -8.10 -21.05 1.22
CA SER A 33 -7.42 -21.87 0.22
C SER A 33 -5.95 -21.43 0.04
N ASP A 34 -5.06 -22.39 -0.20
CA ASP A 34 -3.63 -22.14 -0.43
C ASP A 34 -3.37 -21.19 -1.60
N GLN A 35 -4.21 -21.24 -2.64
CA GLN A 35 -4.11 -20.33 -3.78
C GLN A 35 -4.45 -18.88 -3.39
N THR A 36 -5.44 -18.70 -2.51
CA THR A 36 -5.83 -17.39 -1.98
C THR A 36 -4.75 -16.83 -1.06
N ASN A 37 -4.14 -17.67 -0.23
CA ASN A 37 -3.01 -17.28 0.63
C ASN A 37 -1.76 -16.90 -0.18
N HIS A 38 -1.44 -17.63 -1.25
CA HIS A 38 -0.34 -17.27 -2.14
C HIS A 38 -0.58 -15.90 -2.81
N ARG A 39 -1.79 -15.66 -3.35
CA ARG A 39 -2.17 -14.37 -3.94
C ARG A 39 -2.14 -13.23 -2.92
N ARG A 40 -2.57 -13.47 -1.67
CA ARG A 40 -2.45 -12.50 -0.56
C ARG A 40 -0.99 -12.13 -0.28
N GLY A 41 -0.09 -13.12 -0.28
CA GLY A 41 1.34 -12.90 -0.10
C GLY A 41 1.92 -11.94 -1.15
N TRP A 42 1.67 -12.22 -2.44
CA TRP A 42 2.12 -11.35 -3.53
C TRP A 42 1.50 -9.96 -3.50
N MET A 43 0.23 -9.86 -3.09
CA MET A 43 -0.43 -8.57 -2.93
C MET A 43 0.19 -7.74 -1.81
N LEU A 44 0.49 -8.36 -0.66
CA LEU A 44 1.18 -7.69 0.44
C LEU A 44 2.57 -7.18 -0.02
N VAL A 45 3.32 -8.00 -0.75
CA VAL A 45 4.61 -7.62 -1.34
C VAL A 45 4.46 -6.45 -2.31
N GLY A 46 3.42 -6.45 -3.16
CA GLY A 46 3.11 -5.35 -4.06
C GLY A 46 2.83 -4.05 -3.32
N ILE A 47 2.01 -4.11 -2.26
CA ILE A 47 1.72 -2.96 -1.39
C ILE A 47 3.00 -2.44 -0.73
N MET A 48 3.81 -3.32 -0.12
CA MET A 48 5.05 -2.93 0.55
C MET A 48 6.06 -2.30 -0.43
N THR A 49 6.13 -2.81 -1.66
CA THR A 49 6.99 -2.26 -2.71
C THR A 49 6.56 -0.84 -3.09
N VAL A 50 5.27 -0.59 -3.30
CA VAL A 50 4.74 0.74 -3.63
C VAL A 50 5.00 1.73 -2.48
N VAL A 51 4.80 1.30 -1.24
CA VAL A 51 5.09 2.13 -0.06
C VAL A 51 6.59 2.45 0.04
N ALA A 52 7.46 1.46 -0.16
CA ALA A 52 8.91 1.66 -0.13
C ALA A 52 9.38 2.63 -1.23
N LEU A 53 8.85 2.52 -2.44
CA LEU A 53 9.12 3.46 -3.53
C LEU A 53 8.59 4.86 -3.22
N GLY A 54 7.40 4.97 -2.62
CA GLY A 54 6.82 6.25 -2.20
C GLY A 54 7.65 6.95 -1.12
N LEU A 55 8.19 6.18 -0.16
CA LEU A 55 9.10 6.69 0.87
C LEU A 55 10.47 7.06 0.29
N ALA A 56 11.02 6.25 -0.61
CA ALA A 56 12.28 6.53 -1.29
C ALA A 56 12.20 7.78 -2.18
N TRP A 57 11.04 8.04 -2.79
CA TRP A 57 10.75 9.29 -3.50
C TRP A 57 10.64 10.51 -2.59
N PHE A 58 10.42 10.29 -1.29
CA PHE A 58 10.27 11.36 -0.31
C PHE A 58 11.62 11.92 0.16
N VAL A 59 12.65 11.06 0.19
CA VAL A 59 14.08 11.40 0.42
C VAL A 59 14.64 12.21 -0.75
#